data_AF-A0A1F6NPT4-F1
#
_entry.id   AF-A0A1F6NPT4-F1
#
_cell.length_a   1.000
_cell.length_b   1.000
_cell.length_c   1.000
_cell.angle_alpha   90.00
_cell.angle_beta   90.00
_cell.angle_gamma   90.00
#
_symmetry.space_group_name_H-M   'P 1'
#
loop_
_entity.id
_entity.type
_entity.pdbx_description
1 polymer ?
#
loop_
_entity_poly.entity_id
_entity_poly.type
_entity_poly.pdbx_seq_one_letter_code
_entity_poly.pdbx_strand_id
1 'polypeptide(L)'
;MNNKAVQHTLNIFKQVYRNLPPLVDESMRREMKEKIEEITEDGELTLEELENFMIFYGKQIWPFVQAFEDIYHVYHEKLSEKIFLAKASKGIVKKYHTIKETGVKFLDIFRGSLHNFFSHEERVELMDLLISLKQDIRKHAAQAVLTHEKGRYEEKVEKYGIMVNDINRVIQDLHKFANEADDNDLSLDVRGKVRAIEYSLAFLGPKISYHEILNLPEYYIGKKQEKKMRRMI
;
A
#
# COMPACT_ATOMS: atom_id res chain seq x y z
N MET A 1 21.69 -3.59 -15.85
CA MET A 1 20.21 -3.63 -15.87
C MET A 1 19.62 -2.86 -17.06
N ASN A 2 19.50 -3.49 -18.24
CA ASN A 2 18.94 -2.86 -19.47
C ASN A 2 17.40 -2.96 -19.57
N ASN A 3 16.72 -3.55 -18.58
CA ASN A 3 15.27 -3.69 -18.58
C ASN A 3 14.62 -2.57 -17.73
N LYS A 4 13.88 -1.67 -18.41
CA LYS A 4 13.17 -0.54 -17.77
C LYS A 4 12.17 -1.00 -16.71
N ALA A 5 11.53 -2.17 -16.90
CA ALA A 5 10.58 -2.72 -15.93
C ALA A 5 11.29 -3.12 -14.62
N VAL A 6 12.42 -3.82 -14.71
CA VAL A 6 13.20 -4.24 -13.53
C VAL A 6 13.69 -3.00 -12.75
N GLN A 7 14.16 -1.96 -13.45
CA GLN A 7 14.55 -0.70 -12.81
C GLN A 7 13.40 0.00 -12.09
N HIS A 8 12.22 0.04 -12.73
CA HIS A 8 11.03 0.62 -12.12
C HIS A 8 10.63 -0.13 -10.84
N THR A 9 10.54 -1.45 -10.92
CA THR A 9 10.19 -2.30 -9.77
C THR A 9 11.23 -2.20 -8.65
N LEU A 10 12.52 -2.12 -8.97
CA LEU A 10 13.58 -1.93 -7.97
C LEU A 10 13.46 -0.58 -7.27
N ASN A 11 13.05 0.47 -7.99
CA ASN A 11 12.78 1.78 -7.39
C ASN A 11 11.59 1.75 -6.42
N ILE A 12 10.55 0.97 -6.74
CA ILE A 12 9.44 0.73 -5.79
C ILE A 12 10.00 0.04 -4.55
N PHE A 13 10.81 -1.02 -4.70
CA PHE A 13 11.37 -1.74 -3.57
C PHE A 13 12.24 -0.84 -2.66
N LYS A 14 13.09 -0.01 -3.26
CA LYS A 14 13.89 1.01 -2.56
C LYS A 14 13.01 2.01 -1.82
N GLN A 15 11.89 2.43 -2.43
CA GLN A 15 10.95 3.35 -1.80
C GLN A 15 10.21 2.71 -0.62
N VAL A 16 9.83 1.44 -0.72
CA VAL A 16 9.23 0.68 0.40
C VAL A 16 10.23 0.60 1.55
N TYR A 17 11.48 0.21 1.30
CA TYR A 17 12.53 0.15 2.31
C TYR A 17 12.77 1.49 3.02
N ARG A 18 12.88 2.60 2.26
CA ARG A 18 13.07 3.95 2.82
C ARG A 18 11.92 4.42 3.71
N ASN A 19 10.73 3.86 3.53
CA ASN A 19 9.51 4.28 4.23
C ASN A 19 8.99 3.22 5.21
N LEU A 20 9.82 2.25 5.60
CA LEU A 20 9.44 1.21 6.56
C LEU A 20 8.89 1.83 7.86
N PRO A 21 7.70 1.39 8.32
CA PRO A 21 7.11 1.85 9.56
C PRO A 21 8.01 1.62 10.78
N PRO A 22 7.79 2.35 11.89
CA PRO A 22 8.47 2.06 13.15
C PRO A 22 8.24 0.62 13.64
N LEU A 23 9.17 0.13 14.47
CA LEU A 23 9.13 -1.19 15.12
C LEU A 23 9.15 -2.42 14.18
N VAL A 24 9.33 -2.24 12.87
CA VAL A 24 9.78 -3.35 12.00
C VAL A 24 11.16 -3.81 12.48
N ASP A 25 11.32 -5.12 12.68
CA ASP A 25 12.52 -5.76 13.22
C ASP A 25 13.80 -5.35 12.48
N GLU A 26 14.88 -5.13 13.23
CA GLU A 26 16.18 -4.72 12.65
C GLU A 26 16.81 -5.81 11.78
N SER A 27 16.57 -7.09 12.07
CA SER A 27 16.98 -8.19 11.18
C SER A 27 16.32 -8.07 9.81
N MET A 28 15.00 -7.85 9.79
CA MET A 28 14.21 -7.67 8.56
C MET A 28 14.69 -6.45 7.76
N ARG A 29 14.96 -5.33 8.43
CA ARG A 29 15.52 -4.12 7.78
C ARG A 29 16.86 -4.41 7.12
N ARG A 30 17.75 -5.11 7.83
CA ARG A 30 19.07 -5.47 7.33
C ARG A 30 18.97 -6.41 6.13
N GLU A 31 18.16 -7.46 6.21
CA GLU A 31 17.94 -8.41 5.11
C GLU A 31 17.40 -7.73 3.86
N MET A 32 16.39 -6.85 4.00
CA MET A 32 15.87 -6.06 2.88
C MET A 32 16.94 -5.16 2.27
N LYS A 33 17.77 -4.52 3.09
CA LYS A 33 18.85 -3.64 2.63
C LYS A 33 19.90 -4.42 1.84
N GLU A 34 20.41 -5.50 2.42
CA GLU A 34 21.39 -6.39 1.79
C GLU A 34 20.86 -6.91 0.46
N LYS A 35 19.58 -7.31 0.41
CA LYS A 35 18.96 -7.77 -0.84
C LYS A 35 18.84 -6.69 -1.90
N ILE A 36 18.54 -5.44 -1.52
CA ILE A 36 18.52 -4.31 -2.44
C ILE A 36 19.92 -3.99 -2.99
N GLU A 37 20.95 -4.12 -2.15
CA GLU A 37 22.35 -3.92 -2.54
C GLU A 37 22.81 -5.01 -3.50
N GLU A 38 22.58 -6.29 -3.16
CA GLU A 38 22.83 -7.46 -4.02
C GLU A 38 22.21 -7.27 -5.41
N ILE A 39 20.92 -6.93 -5.50
CA ILE A 39 20.23 -6.75 -6.78
C ILE A 39 20.74 -5.53 -7.57
N THR A 40 21.27 -4.52 -6.88
CA THR A 40 21.82 -3.33 -7.55
C THR A 40 23.19 -3.63 -8.15
N GLU A 41 23.96 -4.53 -7.53
CA GLU A 41 25.30 -4.96 -7.96
C GLU A 41 25.22 -6.07 -9.03
N ASP A 42 24.39 -7.08 -8.81
CA ASP A 42 24.18 -8.22 -9.71
C ASP A 42 23.13 -7.89 -10.78
N GLY A 43 23.60 -7.39 -11.92
CA GLY A 43 22.76 -6.89 -13.00
C GLY A 43 21.96 -7.91 -13.82
N GLU A 44 21.90 -9.18 -13.40
CA GLU A 44 21.28 -10.32 -14.12
C GLU A 44 19.94 -10.82 -13.55
N LEU A 45 19.33 -10.09 -12.62
CA LEU A 45 18.04 -10.48 -12.05
C LEU A 45 16.87 -10.35 -13.06
N THR A 46 16.00 -11.36 -13.15
CA THR A 46 14.75 -11.28 -13.89
C THR A 46 13.70 -10.45 -13.14
N LEU A 47 12.69 -9.94 -13.87
CA LEU A 47 11.59 -9.20 -13.26
C LEU A 47 10.79 -10.07 -12.28
N GLU A 48 10.55 -11.33 -12.65
CA GLU A 48 9.77 -12.26 -11.83
C GLU A 48 10.46 -12.55 -10.49
N GLU A 49 11.78 -12.76 -10.50
CA GLU A 49 12.57 -12.95 -9.27
C GLU A 49 12.50 -11.72 -8.36
N LEU A 50 12.61 -10.51 -8.93
CA LEU A 50 12.48 -9.26 -8.17
C LEU A 50 11.11 -9.15 -7.50
N GLU A 51 10.05 -9.41 -8.26
CA GLU A 51 8.69 -9.39 -7.73
C GLU A 51 8.48 -10.43 -6.64
N ASN A 52 9.07 -11.62 -6.78
CA ASN A 52 9.01 -12.68 -5.78
C ASN A 52 9.68 -12.25 -4.46
N PHE A 53 10.85 -11.58 -4.53
CA PHE A 53 11.46 -10.99 -3.33
C PHE A 53 10.56 -9.92 -2.70
N MET A 54 9.99 -9.04 -3.52
CA MET A 54 9.07 -8.01 -3.02
C MET A 54 7.80 -8.60 -2.39
N ILE A 55 7.26 -9.70 -2.93
CA ILE A 55 6.12 -10.41 -2.35
C ILE A 55 6.51 -11.02 -1.00
N PHE A 56 7.68 -11.65 -0.91
CA PHE A 56 8.18 -12.26 0.33
C PHE A 56 8.32 -11.21 1.44
N TYR A 57 9.01 -10.10 1.18
CA TYR A 57 9.17 -9.03 2.18
C TYR A 57 7.86 -8.28 2.42
N GLY A 58 7.09 -8.04 1.36
CA GLY A 58 5.79 -7.38 1.40
C GLY A 58 4.85 -8.03 2.39
N LYS A 59 4.67 -9.35 2.31
CA LYS A 59 3.83 -10.12 3.25
C LYS A 59 4.25 -9.93 4.72
N GLN A 60 5.54 -9.80 4.99
CA GLN A 60 6.07 -9.66 6.36
C GLN A 60 5.91 -8.26 6.93
N ILE A 61 6.12 -7.23 6.10
CA ILE A 61 6.01 -5.83 6.54
C ILE A 61 4.58 -5.28 6.43
N TRP A 62 3.70 -5.94 5.67
CA TRP A 62 2.34 -5.47 5.41
C TRP A 62 1.54 -5.16 6.69
N PRO A 63 1.58 -5.97 7.77
CA PRO A 63 0.88 -5.66 9.01
C PRO A 63 1.32 -4.34 9.65
N PHE A 64 2.63 -4.09 9.67
CA PHE A 64 3.23 -2.84 10.16
C PHE A 64 2.77 -1.66 9.30
N VAL A 65 2.75 -1.83 7.98
CA VAL A 65 2.32 -0.77 7.06
C VAL A 65 0.84 -0.43 7.27
N GLN A 66 -0.06 -1.42 7.37
CA GLN A 66 -1.48 -1.12 7.61
C GLN A 66 -1.70 -0.48 8.99
N ALA A 67 -1.05 -0.99 10.03
CA ALA A 67 -1.14 -0.41 11.38
C ALA A 67 -0.65 1.04 11.41
N PHE A 68 0.42 1.34 10.67
CA PHE A 68 0.99 2.67 10.63
C PHE A 68 0.13 3.63 9.83
N GLU A 69 -0.41 3.18 8.69
CA GLU A 69 -1.32 3.97 7.88
C GLU A 69 -2.58 4.35 8.68
N ASP A 70 -3.14 3.45 9.49
CA ASP A 70 -4.27 3.80 10.37
C ASP A 70 -3.94 4.96 11.32
N ILE A 71 -2.78 4.93 11.96
CA ILE A 71 -2.34 5.97 12.88
C ILE A 71 -2.04 7.27 12.13
N TYR A 72 -1.37 7.16 10.98
CA TYR A 72 -1.10 8.28 10.09
C TYR A 72 -2.39 8.99 9.67
N HIS A 73 -3.45 8.25 9.30
CA HIS A 73 -4.72 8.84 8.90
C HIS A 73 -5.38 9.63 10.05
N VAL A 74 -5.32 9.13 11.29
CA VAL A 74 -5.83 9.86 12.46
C VAL A 74 -5.09 11.19 12.64
N TYR A 75 -3.77 11.21 12.53
CA TYR A 75 -3.00 12.45 12.64
C TYR A 75 -3.16 13.37 11.43
N HIS A 76 -3.33 12.79 10.24
CA HIS A 76 -3.65 13.54 9.03
C HIS A 76 -4.98 14.29 9.19
N GLU A 77 -6.02 13.65 9.70
CA GLU A 77 -7.30 14.34 9.93
C GLU A 77 -7.20 15.42 11.02
N LYS A 78 -6.46 15.16 12.10
CA LYS A 78 -6.38 16.07 13.26
C LYS A 78 -5.44 17.25 13.08
N LEU A 79 -4.31 17.07 12.39
CA LEU A 79 -3.21 18.05 12.40
C LEU A 79 -3.05 18.80 11.08
N SER A 80 -3.56 18.26 9.97
CA SER A 80 -3.17 18.78 8.65
C SER A 80 -3.56 20.25 8.46
N GLU A 81 -4.78 20.63 8.85
CA GLU A 81 -5.23 22.03 8.72
C GLU A 81 -4.39 22.98 9.61
N LYS A 82 -4.10 22.57 10.85
CA LYS A 82 -3.32 23.39 11.79
C LYS A 82 -1.89 23.63 11.28
N ILE A 83 -1.22 22.58 10.82
CA ILE A 83 0.15 22.68 10.29
C ILE A 83 0.15 23.48 8.98
N PHE A 84 -0.84 23.27 8.13
CA PHE A 84 -1.02 24.05 6.90
C PHE A 84 -1.13 25.54 7.18
N LEU A 85 -2.03 25.95 8.08
CA LEU A 85 -2.24 27.36 8.44
C LEU A 85 -0.99 28.00 9.06
N ALA A 86 -0.16 27.22 9.75
CA ALA A 86 1.07 27.71 10.36
C ALA A 86 2.21 27.93 9.35
N LYS A 87 2.18 27.23 8.21
CA LYS A 87 3.27 27.24 7.21
C LYS A 87 2.92 27.99 5.92
N ALA A 88 1.64 28.07 5.57
CA ALA A 88 1.17 28.74 4.37
C ALA A 88 1.48 30.24 4.39
N SER A 89 1.74 30.83 3.21
CA SER A 89 1.83 32.27 3.10
C SER A 89 0.49 32.94 3.45
N LYS A 90 0.55 34.23 3.82
CA LYS A 90 -0.65 35.03 4.12
C LYS A 90 -1.66 35.04 2.97
N GLY A 91 -1.17 34.99 1.72
CA GLY A 91 -2.03 34.93 0.52
C GLY A 91 -2.82 33.63 0.44
N ILE A 92 -2.12 32.49 0.59
CA ILE A 92 -2.75 31.15 0.61
C ILE A 92 -3.73 31.02 1.77
N VAL A 93 -3.38 31.47 2.98
CA VAL A 93 -4.27 31.45 4.15
C VAL A 93 -5.54 32.25 3.91
N LYS A 94 -5.43 33.45 3.36
CA LYS A 94 -6.60 34.31 3.06
C LYS A 94 -7.54 33.64 2.06
N LYS A 95 -6.99 33.06 0.98
CA LYS A 95 -7.78 32.32 -0.01
C LYS A 95 -8.42 31.07 0.59
N TYR A 96 -7.67 30.32 1.38
CA TYR A 96 -8.20 29.16 2.08
C TYR A 96 -9.40 29.52 2.96
N HIS A 97 -9.34 30.59 3.75
CA HIS A 97 -10.48 31.04 4.56
C HIS A 97 -11.69 31.42 3.69
N THR A 98 -11.46 32.13 2.58
CA THR A 98 -12.53 32.48 1.62
C THR A 98 -13.19 31.23 1.05
N ILE A 99 -12.41 30.21 0.70
CA ILE A 99 -12.94 28.94 0.19
C ILE A 99 -13.67 28.17 1.30
N LYS A 100 -13.16 28.19 2.53
CA LYS A 100 -13.76 27.50 3.68
C LYS A 100 -15.17 28.01 4.00
N GLU A 101 -15.43 29.31 3.80
CA GLU A 101 -16.77 29.90 3.96
C GLU A 101 -17.81 29.28 3.02
N THR A 102 -17.39 28.68 1.90
CA THR A 102 -18.28 27.99 0.95
C THR A 102 -18.61 26.54 1.34
N GLY A 103 -18.14 26.08 2.51
CA GLY A 103 -18.40 24.73 3.03
C GLY A 103 -17.38 23.66 2.61
N VAL A 104 -16.30 24.07 1.93
CA VAL A 104 -15.21 23.19 1.52
C VAL A 104 -14.43 22.67 2.73
N LYS A 105 -14.14 21.36 2.75
CA LYS A 105 -13.31 20.75 3.80
C LYS A 105 -11.84 20.86 3.43
N PHE A 106 -10.99 20.92 4.45
CA PHE A 106 -9.54 21.01 4.26
C PHE A 106 -8.98 19.88 3.38
N LEU A 107 -9.49 18.66 3.51
CA LEU A 107 -9.07 17.51 2.70
C LEU A 107 -9.37 17.66 1.20
N ASP A 108 -10.29 18.53 0.80
CA ASP A 108 -10.60 18.77 -0.61
C ASP A 108 -9.45 19.49 -1.33
N ILE A 109 -8.60 20.21 -0.59
CA ILE A 109 -7.35 20.79 -1.12
C ILE A 109 -6.43 19.70 -1.69
N PHE A 110 -6.33 18.55 -1.02
CA PHE A 110 -5.49 17.44 -1.48
C PHE A 110 -6.04 16.72 -2.72
N ARG A 111 -7.34 16.87 -3.00
CA ARG A 111 -8.00 16.23 -4.15
C ARG A 111 -7.85 17.04 -5.44
N GLY A 112 -7.31 18.26 -5.35
CA GLY A 112 -7.13 19.14 -6.51
C GLY A 112 -8.42 19.79 -7.03
N SER A 113 -9.55 19.61 -6.34
CA SER A 113 -10.85 20.20 -6.75
C SER A 113 -10.85 21.73 -6.72
N LEU A 114 -9.90 22.34 -6.00
CA LEU A 114 -9.84 23.78 -5.77
C LEU A 114 -8.80 24.51 -6.63
N HIS A 115 -8.18 23.84 -7.61
CA HIS A 115 -7.09 24.41 -8.40
C HIS A 115 -7.47 25.77 -9.02
N ASN A 116 -8.72 25.95 -9.49
CA ASN A 116 -9.18 27.19 -10.12
C ASN A 116 -9.21 28.42 -9.19
N PHE A 117 -9.15 28.24 -7.87
CA PHE A 117 -9.09 29.35 -6.91
C PHE A 117 -7.67 29.92 -6.72
N PHE A 118 -6.66 29.20 -7.20
CA PHE A 118 -5.25 29.54 -7.04
C PHE A 118 -4.62 29.87 -8.41
N SER A 119 -3.77 30.91 -8.44
CA SER A 119 -2.92 31.25 -9.58
C SER A 119 -1.87 30.16 -9.82
N HIS A 120 -1.13 30.24 -10.92
CA HIS A 120 -0.08 29.26 -11.19
C HIS A 120 0.99 29.24 -10.08
N GLU A 121 1.46 30.42 -9.67
CA GLU A 121 2.48 30.59 -8.62
C GLU A 121 1.98 30.05 -7.28
N GLU A 122 0.73 30.36 -6.93
CA GLU A 122 0.10 29.87 -5.70
C GLU A 122 -0.11 28.35 -5.72
N ARG A 123 -0.36 27.75 -6.89
CA ARG A 123 -0.43 26.28 -7.02
C ARG A 123 0.92 25.62 -6.79
N VAL A 124 2.01 26.23 -7.25
CA VAL A 124 3.37 25.73 -6.97
C VAL A 124 3.64 25.78 -5.47
N GLU A 125 3.40 26.93 -4.82
CA GLU A 125 3.52 27.06 -3.36
C GLU A 125 2.66 26.03 -2.62
N LEU A 126 1.41 25.86 -3.06
CA LEU A 126 0.46 24.92 -2.46
C LEU A 126 0.96 23.48 -2.59
N MET A 127 1.51 23.09 -3.75
CA MET A 127 2.06 21.74 -3.95
C MET A 127 3.22 21.46 -3.01
N ASP A 128 4.19 22.37 -2.92
CA ASP A 128 5.34 22.23 -2.02
C ASP A 128 4.90 22.13 -0.55
N LEU A 129 3.92 22.97 -0.16
CA LEU A 129 3.34 22.95 1.17
C LEU A 129 2.64 21.63 1.48
N LEU A 130 1.84 21.09 0.56
CA LEU A 130 1.13 19.81 0.76
C LEU A 130 2.10 18.63 0.84
N ILE A 131 3.20 18.66 0.07
CA ILE A 131 4.27 17.66 0.17
C ILE A 131 4.96 17.73 1.53
N SER A 132 5.39 18.92 1.96
CA SER A 132 6.00 19.13 3.28
C SER A 132 5.06 18.69 4.41
N LEU A 133 3.78 19.01 4.30
CA LEU A 133 2.76 18.66 5.28
C LEU A 133 2.63 17.13 5.43
N LYS A 134 2.56 16.38 4.33
CA LYS A 134 2.53 14.91 4.37
C LYS A 134 3.75 14.34 5.09
N GLN A 135 4.94 14.91 4.83
CA GLN A 135 6.18 14.48 5.48
C GLN A 135 6.16 14.76 6.99
N ASP A 136 5.69 15.94 7.42
CA ASP A 136 5.63 16.30 8.84
C ASP A 136 4.65 15.42 9.60
N ILE A 137 3.46 15.16 9.02
CA ILE A 137 2.46 14.30 9.63
C ILE A 137 3.00 12.87 9.75
N ARG A 138 3.70 12.38 8.71
CA ARG A 138 4.33 11.05 8.76
C ARG A 138 5.38 10.96 9.87
N LYS A 139 6.24 11.99 10.00
CA LYS A 139 7.22 12.07 11.10
C LYS A 139 6.55 12.14 12.47
N HIS A 140 5.49 12.93 12.60
CA HIS A 140 4.72 13.02 13.84
C HIS A 140 4.07 11.68 14.21
N ALA A 141 3.44 11.00 13.25
CA ALA A 141 2.85 9.68 13.46
C ALA A 141 3.91 8.64 13.86
N ALA A 142 5.10 8.67 13.23
CA ALA A 142 6.22 7.81 13.61
C ALA A 142 6.68 8.08 15.05
N GLN A 143 6.83 9.34 15.43
CA GLN A 143 7.19 9.71 16.81
C GLN A 143 6.11 9.31 17.81
N ALA A 144 4.83 9.44 17.46
CA ALA A 144 3.72 9.03 18.30
C ALA A 144 3.76 7.52 18.55
N VAL A 145 3.97 6.71 17.51
CA VAL A 145 4.13 5.25 17.61
C VAL A 145 5.30 4.88 18.54
N LEU A 146 6.43 5.60 18.46
CA LEU A 146 7.60 5.33 19.30
C LEU A 146 7.43 5.82 20.75
N THR A 147 6.38 6.58 21.06
CA THR A 147 6.19 7.18 22.40
C THR A 147 4.91 6.70 23.05
N HIS A 148 3.78 7.32 22.74
CA HIS A 148 2.52 7.18 23.47
C HIS A 148 1.46 6.35 22.73
N GLU A 149 1.64 6.06 21.45
CA GLU A 149 0.75 5.20 20.66
C GLU A 149 1.33 3.77 20.45
N LYS A 150 2.45 3.45 21.11
CA LYS A 150 3.16 2.17 20.92
C LYS A 150 2.24 0.95 21.09
N GLY A 151 1.55 0.85 22.23
CA GLY A 151 0.70 -0.31 22.52
C GLY A 151 -0.45 -0.48 21.53
N ARG A 152 -1.10 0.62 21.13
CA ARG A 152 -2.17 0.60 20.13
C ARG A 152 -1.65 0.22 18.75
N TYR A 153 -0.43 0.64 18.41
CA TYR A 153 0.22 0.24 17.17
C TYR A 153 0.52 -1.26 17.17
N GLU A 154 1.11 -1.80 18.23
CA GLU A 154 1.41 -3.23 18.37
C GLU A 154 0.14 -4.10 18.29
N GLU A 155 -0.95 -3.70 18.94
CA GLU A 155 -2.26 -4.37 18.84
C GLU A 155 -2.78 -4.41 17.39
N LYS A 156 -2.63 -3.30 16.65
CA LYS A 156 -2.99 -3.25 15.23
C LYS A 156 -2.09 -4.14 14.39
N VAL A 157 -0.79 -4.16 14.65
CA VAL A 157 0.16 -5.04 13.95
C VAL A 157 -0.25 -6.49 14.12
N GLU A 158 -0.58 -6.92 15.34
CA GLU A 158 -1.04 -8.28 15.63
C GLU A 158 -2.34 -8.60 14.86
N LYS A 159 -3.33 -7.69 14.91
CA LYS A 159 -4.58 -7.84 14.18
C LYS A 159 -4.35 -8.00 12.67
N TYR A 160 -3.51 -7.17 12.07
CA TYR A 160 -3.20 -7.27 10.65
C TYR A 160 -2.33 -8.50 10.33
N GLY A 161 -1.53 -8.98 11.28
CA GLY A 161 -0.79 -10.23 11.16
C GLY A 161 -1.72 -11.44 11.03
N ILE A 162 -2.79 -11.49 11.84
CA ILE A 162 -3.84 -12.50 11.71
C ILE A 162 -4.47 -12.45 10.32
N MET A 163 -4.81 -11.25 9.82
CA MET A 163 -5.38 -11.09 8.48
C MET A 163 -4.44 -11.61 7.37
N VAL A 164 -3.13 -11.36 7.46
CA VAL A 164 -2.15 -11.89 6.50
C VAL A 164 -2.09 -13.41 6.55
N ASN A 165 -2.20 -14.01 7.74
CA ASN A 165 -2.24 -15.47 7.87
C ASN A 165 -3.48 -16.06 7.19
N ASP A 166 -4.65 -15.45 7.36
CA ASP A 166 -5.87 -15.89 6.67
C ASP A 166 -5.74 -15.76 5.15
N ILE A 167 -5.19 -14.64 4.66
CA ILE A 167 -4.93 -14.44 3.23
C ILE A 167 -3.97 -15.52 2.70
N ASN A 168 -2.90 -15.84 3.43
CA ASN A 168 -1.95 -16.88 3.04
C ASN A 168 -2.61 -18.26 2.98
N ARG A 169 -3.51 -18.58 3.92
CA ARG A 169 -4.30 -19.81 3.87
C ARG A 169 -5.18 -19.86 2.63
N VAL A 170 -5.86 -18.77 2.29
CA VAL A 170 -6.67 -18.69 1.05
C VAL A 170 -5.80 -18.88 -0.19
N ILE A 171 -4.61 -18.28 -0.24
CA ILE A 171 -3.66 -18.46 -1.34
C ILE A 171 -3.29 -19.94 -1.48
N GLN A 172 -3.02 -20.65 -0.37
CA GLN A 172 -2.71 -22.08 -0.39
C GLN A 172 -3.90 -22.91 -0.89
N ASP A 173 -5.12 -22.62 -0.42
CA ASP A 173 -6.34 -23.31 -0.86
C ASP A 173 -6.59 -23.10 -2.36
N LEU A 174 -6.37 -21.89 -2.88
CA LEU A 174 -6.49 -21.59 -4.30
C LEU A 174 -5.41 -22.30 -5.13
N HIS A 175 -4.17 -22.37 -4.66
CA HIS A 175 -3.13 -23.16 -5.33
C HIS A 175 -3.48 -24.64 -5.38
N LYS A 176 -3.95 -25.22 -4.27
CA LYS A 176 -4.42 -26.61 -4.23
C LYS A 176 -5.55 -26.83 -5.23
N PHE A 177 -6.56 -25.97 -5.22
CA PHE A 177 -7.68 -26.02 -6.15
C PHE A 177 -7.22 -25.96 -7.62
N ALA A 178 -6.28 -25.07 -7.96
CA ALA A 178 -5.76 -24.93 -9.32
C ALA A 178 -4.99 -26.17 -9.80
N ASN A 179 -4.30 -26.87 -8.88
CA ASN A 179 -3.55 -28.09 -9.19
C ASN A 179 -4.47 -29.32 -9.32
N GLU A 180 -5.61 -29.33 -8.63
CA GLU A 180 -6.63 -30.39 -8.70
C GLU A 180 -7.70 -30.15 -9.78
N ALA A 181 -7.64 -29.02 -10.50
CA ALA A 181 -8.58 -28.71 -11.56
C ALA A 181 -8.15 -29.34 -12.89
N ASP A 182 -9.03 -30.14 -13.48
CA ASP A 182 -8.82 -30.76 -14.80
C ASP A 182 -8.88 -29.74 -15.96
N ASP A 183 -9.38 -28.53 -15.69
CA ASP A 183 -9.58 -27.46 -16.68
C ASP A 183 -8.43 -26.45 -16.61
N ASN A 184 -7.58 -26.47 -17.63
CA ASN A 184 -6.40 -25.59 -17.73
C ASN A 184 -6.76 -24.10 -17.67
N ASP A 185 -7.87 -23.67 -18.29
CA ASP A 185 -8.28 -22.26 -18.28
C ASP A 185 -8.68 -21.81 -16.87
N LEU A 186 -9.36 -22.70 -16.13
CA LEU A 186 -9.73 -22.44 -14.74
C LEU A 186 -8.48 -22.39 -13.84
N SER A 187 -7.54 -23.30 -14.03
CA SER A 187 -6.26 -23.30 -13.30
C SER A 187 -5.44 -22.04 -13.55
N LEU A 188 -5.37 -21.57 -14.80
CA LEU A 188 -4.67 -20.33 -15.16
C LEU A 188 -5.34 -19.09 -14.55
N ASP A 189 -6.67 -19.01 -14.59
CA ASP A 189 -7.43 -17.92 -13.98
C ASP A 189 -7.19 -17.84 -12.46
N VAL A 190 -7.24 -18.99 -11.77
CA VAL A 190 -6.97 -19.04 -10.32
C VAL A 190 -5.54 -18.61 -10.01
N ARG A 191 -4.54 -19.10 -10.74
CA ARG A 191 -3.13 -18.70 -10.56
C ARG A 191 -2.92 -17.20 -10.81
N GLY A 192 -3.58 -16.65 -11.83
CA GLY A 192 -3.57 -15.21 -12.10
C GLY A 192 -4.16 -14.39 -10.96
N LYS A 193 -5.28 -14.84 -10.38
CA LYS A 193 -5.90 -14.16 -9.23
C LYS A 193 -5.03 -14.26 -7.97
N VAL A 194 -4.39 -15.40 -7.72
CA VAL A 194 -3.41 -15.54 -6.63
C VAL A 194 -2.28 -14.54 -6.80
N ARG A 195 -1.69 -14.45 -7.99
CA ARG A 195 -0.61 -13.48 -8.28
C ARG A 195 -1.06 -12.03 -8.02
N ALA A 196 -2.29 -11.68 -8.39
CA ALA A 196 -2.85 -10.35 -8.12
C ALA A 196 -2.98 -10.04 -6.62
N ILE A 197 -3.36 -11.03 -5.80
CA ILE A 197 -3.41 -10.89 -4.34
C ILE A 197 -2.00 -10.67 -3.79
N GLU A 198 -1.02 -11.45 -4.24
CA GLU A 198 0.37 -11.29 -3.80
C GLU A 198 0.93 -9.91 -4.17
N TYR A 199 0.68 -9.43 -5.38
CA TYR A 199 1.05 -8.07 -5.79
C TYR A 199 0.39 -6.99 -4.95
N SER A 200 -0.85 -7.20 -4.49
CA SER A 200 -1.53 -6.25 -3.60
C SER A 200 -0.85 -6.14 -2.23
N LEU A 201 -0.29 -7.24 -1.72
CA LEU A 201 0.47 -7.27 -0.47
C LEU A 201 1.89 -6.71 -0.64
N ALA A 202 2.43 -6.80 -1.86
CA ALA A 202 3.78 -6.36 -2.22
C ALA A 202 3.89 -4.90 -2.70
N PHE A 203 2.80 -4.13 -2.67
CA PHE A 203 2.74 -2.76 -3.20
C PHE A 203 3.01 -2.65 -4.71
N LEU A 204 2.85 -3.76 -5.44
CA LEU A 204 3.04 -3.84 -6.90
C LEU A 204 1.72 -3.74 -7.66
N GLY A 205 0.61 -4.04 -7.00
CA GLY A 205 -0.72 -4.08 -7.57
C GLY A 205 -1.74 -3.23 -6.81
N PRO A 206 -2.96 -3.13 -7.33
CA PRO A 206 -4.06 -2.47 -6.63
C PRO A 206 -4.37 -3.20 -5.31
N LYS A 207 -4.87 -2.46 -4.32
CA LYS A 207 -5.36 -3.04 -3.07
C LYS A 207 -6.60 -3.90 -3.36
N ILE A 208 -6.58 -5.15 -2.89
CA ILE A 208 -7.74 -6.04 -2.94
C ILE A 208 -8.34 -6.10 -1.53
N SER A 209 -9.67 -6.06 -1.45
CA SER A 209 -10.38 -6.12 -0.17
C SER A 209 -10.14 -7.47 0.51
N TYR A 210 -9.91 -7.46 1.83
CA TYR A 210 -9.79 -8.68 2.63
C TYR A 210 -11.02 -9.58 2.48
N HIS A 211 -12.23 -9.01 2.51
CA HIS A 211 -13.46 -9.77 2.31
C HIS A 211 -13.57 -10.36 0.89
N GLU A 212 -13.09 -9.63 -0.13
CA GLU A 212 -13.05 -10.17 -1.49
C GLU A 212 -12.14 -11.39 -1.55
N ILE A 213 -10.95 -11.32 -0.94
CA ILE A 213 -9.99 -12.43 -0.91
C ILE A 213 -10.60 -13.66 -0.25
N LEU A 214 -11.21 -13.50 0.93
CA LEU A 214 -11.77 -14.62 1.70
C LEU A 214 -12.89 -15.37 0.95
N ASN A 215 -13.63 -14.70 0.07
CA ASN A 215 -14.73 -15.30 -0.68
C ASN A 215 -14.29 -16.01 -1.98
N LEU A 216 -13.02 -15.89 -2.37
CA LEU A 216 -12.52 -16.47 -3.63
C LEU A 216 -12.62 -18.00 -3.70
N PRO A 217 -12.32 -18.78 -2.65
CA PRO A 217 -12.45 -20.24 -2.71
C PRO A 217 -13.87 -20.67 -3.08
N GLU A 218 -14.89 -20.09 -2.44
CA GLU A 218 -16.30 -20.39 -2.72
C GLU A 218 -16.69 -19.99 -4.14
N TYR A 219 -16.25 -18.82 -4.59
CA TYR A 219 -16.48 -18.34 -5.96
C TYR A 219 -15.93 -19.33 -7.01
N TYR A 220 -14.70 -19.83 -6.83
CA TYR A 220 -14.09 -20.76 -7.78
C TYR A 220 -14.70 -22.16 -7.74
N ILE A 221 -15.15 -22.63 -6.57
CA ILE A 221 -15.95 -23.86 -6.45
C ILE A 221 -17.24 -23.73 -7.26
N GLY A 222 -17.98 -22.63 -7.10
CA GLY A 222 -19.20 -22.35 -7.88
C GLY A 222 -18.92 -22.32 -9.38
N LYS A 223 -17.86 -21.62 -9.80
CA LYS A 223 -17.44 -21.55 -11.22
C LYS A 223 -17.11 -22.93 -11.81
N LYS A 224 -16.47 -23.82 -11.04
CA LYS A 224 -16.20 -25.22 -11.46
C LYS A 224 -17.49 -26.01 -11.64
N GLN A 225 -18.46 -25.87 -10.74
CA GLN A 225 -19.75 -26.55 -10.82
C GLN A 225 -20.55 -26.08 -12.03
N GLU A 226 -20.63 -24.77 -12.26
CA GLU A 226 -21.34 -24.19 -13.41
C GLU A 226 -20.75 -24.68 -14.73
N LYS A 227 -19.42 -24.69 -14.86
CA LYS A 227 -18.74 -25.23 -16.06
C LYS A 227 -19.05 -26.72 -16.27
N LYS A 228 -19.13 -27.53 -15.21
CA LYS A 228 -19.51 -28.94 -15.31
C LYS A 228 -20.96 -29.09 -15.83
N MET A 229 -21.90 -28.30 -15.30
CA MET A 229 -23.29 -28.33 -15.76
C MET A 229 -23.42 -27.93 -17.23
N ARG A 230 -22.71 -26.89 -17.68
CA ARG A 230 -22.71 -26.46 -19.09
C ARG A 230 -22.12 -27.49 -20.06
N ARG A 231 -21.28 -28.43 -19.59
CA ARG A 231 -20.75 -29.53 -20.42
C ARG A 231 -21.69 -30.73 -20.50
N MET A 232 -22.71 -30.80 -19.64
CA MET A 232 -23.70 -31.89 -19.58
C MET A 232 -24.99 -31.60 -20.34
N ILE A 233 -25.22 -30.33 -20.71
CA ILE A 233 -26.32 -29.85 -21.55
C ILE A 233 -25.81 -29.74 -22.99
#